data_AF-A0A8T5EDP4-F1
#
_entry.id   AF-A0A8T5EDP4-F1
#
_cell.length_a   1.000
_cell.length_b   1.000
_cell.length_c   1.000
_cell.angle_alpha   90.00
_cell.angle_beta   90.00
_cell.angle_gamma   90.00
#
_symmetry.space_group_name_H-M   'P 1'
#
loop_
_entity.id
_entity.type
_entity.pdbx_description
1 polymer ?
#
loop_
_entity_poly.entity_id
_entity_poly.type
_entity_poly.pdbx_seq_one_letter_code
_entity_poly.pdbx_strand_id
1 'polypeptide(L)'
;MTKLVLDFPKDNIIDSKIIKKLQKDFDESSEKTMSTASKTTDDGLRQIIQIWLQEYVTAGNLTVDQDKDPMENASTITSLLSLRESMLLLVVLIYGKLDKRIQEEKDSNPVKK
;
A
#
# COMPACT_ATOMS: atom_id res chain seq x y z
N MET A 1 17.49 -1.25 3.64
CA MET A 1 16.37 -1.03 2.70
C MET A 1 15.44 -2.21 2.82
N THR A 2 14.20 -1.98 3.24
CA THR A 2 13.15 -3.00 3.19
C THR A 2 12.87 -3.32 1.73
N LYS A 3 12.83 -4.61 1.37
CA LYS A 3 12.51 -5.04 0.01
C LYS A 3 11.08 -4.64 -0.30
N LEU A 4 10.88 -3.90 -1.39
CA LEU A 4 9.56 -3.52 -1.87
C LEU A 4 8.78 -4.76 -2.30
N VAL A 5 7.47 -4.74 -2.05
CA VAL A 5 6.50 -5.76 -2.44
C VAL A 5 6.22 -5.67 -3.93
N LEU A 6 6.01 -4.46 -4.43
CA LEU A 6 5.76 -4.25 -5.85
C LEU A 6 7.05 -4.02 -6.63
N ASP A 7 7.02 -4.46 -7.88
CA ASP A 7 8.12 -4.34 -8.83
C ASP A 7 7.98 -3.05 -9.64
N PHE A 8 8.46 -1.95 -9.07
CA PHE A 8 8.43 -0.63 -9.71
C PHE A 8 9.48 -0.47 -10.82
N PRO A 9 9.18 0.33 -11.86
CA PRO A 9 10.16 0.64 -12.89
C PRO A 9 11.33 1.47 -12.31
N LYS A 10 12.56 1.16 -12.73
CA LYS A 10 13.78 1.80 -12.19
C LYS A 10 13.95 3.26 -12.59
N ASP A 11 13.41 3.63 -13.75
CA ASP A 11 13.44 5.00 -14.29
C ASP A 11 12.27 5.86 -13.80
N ASN A 12 11.38 5.28 -12.97
CA ASN A 12 10.14 5.90 -12.49
C ASN A 12 9.15 6.32 -13.59
N ILE A 13 9.33 5.83 -14.82
CA ILE A 13 8.41 6.11 -15.92
C ILE A 13 7.42 4.95 -16.05
N ILE A 14 6.13 5.27 -16.08
CA ILE A 14 5.05 4.30 -16.29
C ILE A 14 4.31 4.56 -17.59
N ASP A 15 3.80 3.47 -18.16
CA ASP A 15 2.82 3.47 -19.23
C ASP A 15 1.60 2.62 -18.85
N SER A 16 0.63 2.53 -19.76
CA SER A 16 -0.60 1.78 -19.56
C SER A 16 -0.39 0.29 -19.26
N LYS A 17 0.71 -0.32 -19.71
CA LYS A 17 1.03 -1.73 -19.44
C LYS A 17 1.65 -1.88 -18.05
N ILE A 18 2.58 -1.01 -17.69
CA ILE A 18 3.24 -1.04 -16.38
C ILE A 18 2.22 -0.79 -15.28
N ILE A 19 1.36 0.22 -15.41
CA ILE A 19 0.38 0.53 -14.35
C ILE A 19 -0.63 -0.60 -14.14
N LYS A 20 -1.08 -1.25 -15.21
CA LYS A 20 -1.97 -2.42 -15.12
C LYS A 20 -1.30 -3.59 -14.40
N LYS A 21 -0.01 -3.82 -14.66
CA LYS A 21 0.76 -4.84 -13.93
C LYS A 21 0.85 -4.48 -12.44
N LEU A 22 1.20 -3.24 -12.11
CA LEU A 22 1.29 -2.79 -10.72
C LEU A 22 -0.03 -2.91 -9.97
N GLN A 23 -1.15 -2.60 -10.61
CA GLN A 23 -2.50 -2.79 -10.03
C GLN A 23 -2.79 -4.26 -9.76
N LYS A 24 -2.53 -5.15 -10.73
CA LYS A 24 -2.71 -6.58 -10.53
C LYS A 24 -1.83 -7.14 -9.41
N ASP A 25 -0.54 -6.77 -9.42
CA ASP A 25 0.42 -7.20 -8.39
C ASP A 25 0.00 -6.68 -7.00
N PHE A 26 -0.57 -5.47 -6.94
CA PHE A 26 -1.16 -4.91 -5.72
C PHE A 26 -2.37 -5.71 -5.25
N ASP A 27 -3.32 -6.03 -6.11
CA ASP A 27 -4.52 -6.79 -5.75
C ASP A 27 -4.13 -8.12 -5.08
N GLU A 28 -3.26 -8.90 -5.73
CA GLU A 28 -2.76 -10.19 -5.20
C GLU A 28 -2.01 -10.02 -3.87
N SER A 29 -1.17 -8.99 -3.76
CA SER A 29 -0.37 -8.73 -2.57
C SER A 29 -1.20 -8.20 -1.40
N SER A 30 -2.23 -7.40 -1.68
CA SER A 30 -3.10 -6.79 -0.68
C SER A 30 -3.99 -7.84 -0.01
N GLU A 31 -4.54 -8.78 -0.78
CA GLU A 31 -5.32 -9.91 -0.27
C GLU A 31 -4.47 -10.78 0.68
N LYS A 32 -3.26 -11.12 0.24
CA LYS A 32 -2.30 -11.89 1.06
C LYS A 32 -1.92 -11.13 2.33
N THR A 33 -1.73 -9.82 2.22
CA THR A 33 -1.43 -8.95 3.37
C THR A 33 -2.58 -8.99 4.38
N MET A 34 -3.83 -8.81 3.94
CA MET A 34 -4.99 -8.80 4.84
C MET A 34 -5.24 -10.15 5.53
N SER A 35 -5.03 -11.24 4.80
CA SER A 35 -5.09 -12.60 5.35
C SER A 35 -4.04 -12.81 6.46
N THR A 36 -2.81 -12.29 6.24
CA THR A 36 -1.70 -12.39 7.18
C THR A 36 -1.89 -11.46 8.40
N ALA A 37 -2.35 -10.23 8.17
CA ALA A 37 -2.56 -9.22 9.20
C ALA A 37 -3.47 -9.72 10.33
N SER A 38 -4.49 -10.51 9.99
CA SER A 38 -5.42 -11.05 11.00
C SER A 38 -4.78 -12.04 11.97
N LYS A 39 -3.63 -12.63 11.62
CA LYS A 39 -2.95 -13.69 12.39
C LYS A 39 -1.60 -13.27 12.97
N THR A 40 -1.09 -12.09 12.59
CA THR A 40 0.22 -11.60 13.02
C THR A 40 0.15 -10.85 14.35
N THR A 41 1.30 -10.63 14.97
CA THR A 41 1.45 -9.84 16.21
C THR A 41 1.32 -8.34 15.93
N ASP A 42 1.18 -7.54 16.98
CA ASP A 42 1.08 -6.09 16.85
C ASP A 42 2.33 -5.46 16.24
N ASP A 43 3.52 -5.95 16.58
CA ASP A 43 4.77 -5.54 15.91
C ASP A 43 4.79 -5.94 14.44
N GLY A 44 4.24 -7.11 14.11
CA GLY A 44 4.04 -7.52 12.72
C GLY A 44 3.11 -6.57 11.96
N LEU A 45 2.02 -6.12 12.59
CA LEU A 45 1.11 -5.13 12.01
C LEU A 45 1.82 -3.79 11.77
N ARG A 46 2.63 -3.32 12.73
CA ARG A 46 3.44 -2.09 12.58
C ARG A 46 4.41 -2.19 11.39
N GLN A 47 5.08 -3.33 11.24
CA GLN A 47 5.98 -3.56 10.11
C GLN A 47 5.23 -3.57 8.77
N ILE A 48 4.08 -4.24 8.70
CA ILE A 48 3.25 -4.26 7.49
C ILE A 48 2.81 -2.85 7.10
N ILE A 49 2.38 -2.03 8.07
CA ILE A 49 2.02 -0.62 7.85
C ILE A 49 3.20 0.16 7.28
N GLN A 50 4.40 0.02 7.86
CA GLN A 50 5.60 0.69 7.37
C GLN A 50 5.97 0.29 5.94
N ILE A 51 5.86 -1.01 5.62
CA ILE A 51 6.12 -1.52 4.26
C ILE A 51 5.17 -0.85 3.27
N TRP A 52 3.86 -0.91 3.50
CA TRP A 52 2.88 -0.36 2.55
C TRP A 52 2.89 1.17 2.47
N LEU A 53 3.27 1.87 3.54
CA LEU A 53 3.56 3.30 3.48
C LEU A 53 4.78 3.60 2.57
N GLN A 54 5.81 2.76 2.62
CA GLN A 54 6.98 2.90 1.74
C GLN A 54 6.61 2.62 0.26
N GLU A 55 5.76 1.63 0.00
CA GLU A 55 5.19 1.38 -1.34
C GLU A 55 4.44 2.62 -1.85
N TYR A 56 3.56 3.19 -1.02
CA TYR A 56 2.79 4.39 -1.36
C TYR A 56 3.69 5.59 -1.70
N VAL A 57 4.76 5.82 -0.91
CA VAL A 57 5.73 6.89 -1.19
C VAL A 57 6.48 6.62 -2.49
N THR A 58 6.87 5.38 -2.75
CA THR A 58 7.57 4.98 -3.98
C THR A 58 6.69 5.19 -5.20
N ALA A 59 5.42 4.78 -5.15
CA ALA A 59 4.43 5.04 -6.19
C ALA A 59 4.21 6.53 -6.43
N GLY A 60 4.37 7.38 -5.41
CA GLY A 60 4.28 8.83 -5.52
C GLY A 60 5.38 9.47 -6.38
N ASN A 61 6.49 8.78 -6.63
CA ASN A 61 7.58 9.26 -7.49
C ASN A 61 7.41 8.88 -8.96
N LEU A 62 6.41 8.06 -9.30
CA LEU A 62 6.17 7.61 -10.66
C LEU A 62 5.57 8.74 -11.49
N THR A 63 5.99 8.82 -12.76
CA THR A 63 5.47 9.77 -13.73
C THR A 63 5.29 9.10 -15.10
N VAL A 64 4.72 9.82 -16.05
CA VAL A 64 4.57 9.38 -17.44
C VAL A 64 5.56 10.08 -18.35
N ASP A 65 5.87 9.44 -19.46
CA ASP A 65 6.67 10.02 -20.54
C ASP A 65 5.90 11.18 -21.19
N GLN A 66 6.42 12.40 -21.08
CA GLN A 66 5.75 13.62 -21.55
C GLN A 66 5.71 13.73 -23.07
N ASP A 67 6.52 12.94 -23.79
CA ASP A 67 6.54 12.94 -25.26
C ASP A 67 5.45 12.05 -25.87
N LYS A 68 4.70 11.30 -25.04
CA LYS A 68 3.59 10.45 -25.46
C LYS A 68 2.25 11.19 -25.57
N ASP A 69 1.27 10.49 -26.16
CA ASP A 69 -0.10 10.98 -26.31
C ASP A 69 -0.67 11.50 -24.96
N PRO A 70 -1.09 12.77 -24.88
CA PRO A 70 -1.63 13.34 -23.65
C PRO A 70 -2.82 12.58 -23.08
N MET A 71 -3.66 11.99 -23.93
CA MET A 71 -4.84 11.25 -23.48
C MET A 71 -4.47 9.90 -22.87
N GLU A 72 -3.54 9.16 -23.46
CA GLU A 72 -2.98 7.94 -22.85
C GLU A 72 -2.31 8.26 -21.51
N ASN A 73 -1.55 9.35 -21.45
CA ASN A 73 -0.89 9.82 -20.24
C ASN A 73 -1.90 10.16 -19.12
N ALA A 74 -2.97 10.90 -19.44
CA ALA A 74 -4.02 11.23 -18.49
C ALA A 74 -4.69 9.97 -17.90
N SER A 75 -4.95 8.97 -18.75
CA SER A 75 -5.51 7.67 -18.33
C SER A 75 -4.55 6.90 -17.41
N THR A 76 -3.26 6.88 -17.76
CA THR A 76 -2.21 6.23 -16.98
C THR A 76 -2.03 6.88 -15.61
N ILE A 77 -2.01 8.22 -15.55
CA ILE A 77 -1.95 8.99 -14.30
C ILE A 77 -3.18 8.71 -13.43
N THR A 78 -4.38 8.66 -14.02
CA THR A 78 -5.61 8.34 -13.27
C THR A 78 -5.53 6.96 -12.63
N SER A 79 -4.99 5.98 -13.37
CA SER A 79 -4.77 4.63 -12.84
C SER A 79 -3.71 4.59 -11.73
N LEU A 80 -2.65 5.42 -11.84
CA LEU A 80 -1.66 5.61 -10.77
C LEU A 80 -2.27 6.20 -9.50
N LEU A 81 -3.13 7.21 -9.63
CA LEU A 81 -3.83 7.81 -8.50
C LEU A 81 -4.73 6.78 -7.80
N SER A 82 -5.50 6.02 -8.58
CA SER A 82 -6.36 4.94 -8.04
C SER A 82 -5.55 3.85 -7.31
N LEU A 83 -4.38 3.46 -7.84
CA LEU A 83 -3.48 2.54 -7.16
C LEU A 83 -3.01 3.11 -5.81
N ARG A 84 -2.59 4.37 -5.78
CA ARG A 84 -2.12 5.03 -4.55
C ARG A 84 -3.22 5.16 -3.50
N GLU A 85 -4.44 5.48 -3.91
CA GLU A 85 -5.61 5.51 -3.02
C GLU A 85 -5.86 4.14 -2.40
N SER A 86 -5.77 3.08 -3.21
CA SER A 86 -5.97 1.70 -2.74
C SER A 86 -4.89 1.26 -1.75
N MET A 87 -3.62 1.62 -1.99
CA MET A 87 -2.52 1.39 -1.05
C MET A 87 -2.75 2.10 0.29
N LEU A 88 -3.17 3.36 0.26
CA LEU A 88 -3.42 4.13 1.48
C LEU A 88 -4.61 3.56 2.27
N LEU A 89 -5.67 3.14 1.57
CA LEU A 89 -6.81 2.45 2.18
C LEU A 89 -6.35 1.17 2.90
N LEU A 90 -5.51 0.36 2.26
CA LEU A 90 -4.95 -0.86 2.88
C LEU A 90 -4.19 -0.53 4.18
N VAL A 91 -3.35 0.51 4.17
CA VAL A 91 -2.63 0.98 5.37
C VAL A 91 -3.61 1.35 6.48
N VAL A 92 -4.65 2.13 6.18
CA VAL A 92 -5.66 2.57 7.16
C VAL A 92 -6.42 1.38 7.74
N LEU A 93 -6.79 0.39 6.92
CA LEU A 93 -7.49 -0.81 7.40
C LEU A 93 -6.63 -1.63 8.36
N ILE A 94 -5.34 -1.76 8.08
CA ILE A 94 -4.40 -2.51 8.94
C ILE A 94 -4.13 -1.73 10.23
N TYR A 95 -3.98 -0.41 10.15
CA TYR A 95 -3.89 0.46 11.32
C TYR A 95 -5.13 0.33 12.21
N GLY A 96 -6.33 0.38 11.64
CA GLY A 96 -7.58 0.24 12.40
C GLY A 96 -7.68 -1.10 13.14
N LYS A 97 -7.15 -2.18 12.56
CA LYS A 97 -7.03 -3.48 13.25
C LYS A 97 -6.07 -3.41 14.44
N LEU A 98 -4.90 -2.80 14.27
CA LEU A 98 -3.92 -2.63 15.34
C LEU A 98 -4.49 -1.77 16.48
N ASP A 99 -5.08 -0.63 16.16
CA ASP A 99 -5.67 0.26 17.17
C ASP A 99 -6.75 -0.46 17.97
N LYS A 100 -7.65 -1.18 17.31
CA LYS A 100 -8.68 -1.99 17.99
C LYS A 100 -8.09 -2.98 19.01
N ARG A 101 -7.04 -3.72 18.65
CA ARG A 101 -6.38 -4.67 19.57
C ARG A 101 -5.78 -3.97 20.79
N ILE A 102 -5.14 -2.83 20.58
CA ILE A 102 -4.55 -2.02 21.65
C ILE A 102 -5.63 -1.51 22.61
N GLN A 103 -6.80 -1.11 22.10
CA GLN A 103 -7.92 -0.69 22.96
C GLN A 103 -8.49 -1.89 23.75
N GLU A 104 -8.70 -3.04 23.11
CA GLU A 104 -9.21 -4.24 23.77
C GLU A 104 -8.28 -4.73 24.90
N GLU A 105 -6.96 -4.66 24.71
CA GLU A 105 -5.97 -5.00 25.75
C GLU A 105 -6.03 -4.04 26.95
N LYS A 106 -6.21 -2.73 26.70
CA LYS A 106 -6.37 -1.72 27.77
C LYS A 106 -7.65 -1.91 28.57
N ASP A 107 -8.74 -2.25 27.90
CA ASP A 107 -10.05 -2.45 28.54
C ASP A 107 -10.09 -3.76 29.35
N SER A 108 -9.32 -4.77 28.94
CA SER A 108 -9.24 -6.07 29.63
C SER A 108 -8.23 -6.11 30.78
N ASN A 109 -7.24 -5.21 30.80
CA ASN A 109 -6.37 -4.95 31.95
C ASN A 109 -6.61 -3.54 32.51
N PRO A 110 -7.74 -3.30 33.22
CA PRO A 110 -7.92 -2.04 33.91
C PRO A 110 -6.86 -1.98 35.00
N VAL A 111 -5.87 -1.10 34.81
CA VAL A 111 -4.87 -0.79 35.84
C VAL A 111 -5.62 -0.59 37.15
N LYS A 112 -5.42 -1.50 38.11
CA LYS A 112 -5.92 -1.34 39.47
C LYS A 112 -5.31 -0.05 40.01
N LYS A 113 -6.09 1.02 40.00
CA LYS A 113 -5.80 2.23 40.77
C LYS A 113 -5.99 1.95 42.25
#